data_AF-A0AAE3KNL8-F1
#
_entry.id   AF-A0AAE3KNL8-F1
#
_cell.length_a   1.000
_cell.length_b   1.000
_cell.length_c   1.000
_cell.angle_alpha   90.00
_cell.angle_beta   90.00
_cell.angle_gamma   90.00
#
_symmetry.space_group_name_H-M   'P 1'
#
loop_
_entity.id
_entity.type
_entity.pdbx_description
1 polymer ?
#
loop_
_entity_poly.entity_id
_entity_poly.type
_entity_poly.pdbx_seq_one_letter_code
_entity_poly.pdbx_strand_id
1 'polypeptide(L)' 'EDLGIPEYWIVNVQARQIIAFAIATDGSIRRIQESQVLPGLRLAILEQAIGRSRQENQSATTAWLIQQFQA' A
#
# COMPACT_ATOMS: atom_id res chain seq x y z
N GLU A 1 5.63 24.36 8.79
CA GLU A 1 6.34 23.35 7.99
C GLU A 1 5.31 22.63 7.14
N ASP A 2 5.30 22.89 5.83
CA ASP A 2 4.53 22.08 4.88
C ASP A 2 5.36 20.81 4.66
N LEU A 3 4.91 19.68 5.22
CA LEU A 3 5.69 18.44 5.22
C LEU A 3 5.91 17.91 3.79
N GLY A 4 5.21 18.43 2.78
CA GLY A 4 5.33 17.98 1.39
C GLY A 4 5.04 16.48 1.21
N ILE A 5 4.36 15.86 2.17
CA ILE A 5 4.03 14.43 2.18
C ILE A 5 2.72 14.25 1.40
N PRO A 6 2.75 13.71 0.18
CA PRO A 6 1.54 13.51 -0.62
C PRO A 6 0.66 12.39 -0.06
N GLU A 7 1.24 11.42 0.66
CA GLU A 7 0.52 10.28 1.23
C GLU A 7 1.05 9.83 2.59
N TYR A 8 0.13 9.47 3.49
CA TYR A 8 0.44 8.94 4.82
C TYR A 8 -0.21 7.56 5.01
N TRP A 9 0.62 6.55 5.32
CA TRP A 9 0.21 5.16 5.33
C TRP A 9 0.39 4.53 6.72
N ILE A 10 -0.63 3.81 7.16
CA ILE A 10 -0.65 3.03 8.40
C ILE A 10 -0.74 1.56 7.99
N VAL A 11 0.25 0.76 8.38
CA VAL A 11 0.30 -0.67 8.07
C VAL A 11 0.15 -1.47 9.36
N ASN A 12 -1.00 -2.14 9.49
CA ASN A 12 -1.23 -3.10 10.56
C ASN A 12 -0.90 -4.52 10.07
N VAL A 13 0.34 -4.95 10.32
CA VAL A 13 0.85 -6.26 9.89
C VAL A 13 0.13 -7.42 10.58
N GLN A 14 -0.33 -7.24 11.83
CA GLN A 14 -1.07 -8.27 12.56
C GLN A 14 -2.48 -8.46 11.98
N ALA A 15 -3.21 -7.37 11.74
CA ALA A 15 -4.55 -7.39 11.17
C ALA A 15 -4.56 -7.62 9.64
N ARG A 16 -3.39 -7.55 8.97
CA ARG A 16 -3.26 -7.56 7.50
C ARG A 16 -4.06 -6.43 6.86
N GLN A 17 -3.99 -5.25 7.47
CA GLN A 17 -4.77 -4.10 7.06
C GLN A 17 -3.86 -2.90 6.76
N ILE A 18 -4.15 -2.20 5.67
CA ILE A 18 -3.47 -0.97 5.31
C ILE A 18 -4.49 0.16 5.19
N ILE A 19 -4.16 1.28 5.80
CA ILE A 19 -4.94 2.51 5.72
C ILE A 19 -4.03 3.59 5.16
N ALA A 20 -4.37 4.13 4.00
CA ALA A 20 -3.63 5.24 3.42
C ALA A 20 -4.51 6.47 3.25
N PHE A 21 -3.88 7.62 3.39
CA PHE A 21 -4.48 8.92 3.18
C PHE A 21 -3.66 9.71 2.16
N ALA A 22 -4.33 10.36 1.22
CA ALA A 22 -3.72 11.39 0.38
C ALA A 22 -3.95 12.76 1.02
N ILE A 23 -2.92 13.60 0.98
CA ILE A 23 -2.95 14.97 1.49
C ILE A 23 -2.83 15.90 0.28
N ALA A 24 -3.87 16.70 0.04
CA ALA A 24 -3.88 17.66 -1.05
C ALA A 24 -3.19 18.97 -0.65
N THR A 25 -2.85 19.79 -1.64
CA THR A 25 -2.16 21.07 -1.45
C THR A 25 -2.97 22.09 -0.63
N ASP A 26 -4.29 21.93 -0.56
CA ASP A 26 -5.18 22.73 0.29
C ASP A 26 -5.26 22.20 1.74
N GLY A 27 -4.48 21.16 2.07
CA GLY A 27 -4.45 20.49 3.36
C GLY A 27 -5.58 19.48 3.55
N SER A 28 -6.46 19.27 2.57
CA SER A 28 -7.52 18.27 2.68
C SER A 28 -6.95 16.85 2.69
N ILE A 29 -7.49 16.01 3.59
CA ILE A 29 -7.04 14.63 3.79
C ILE A 29 -8.16 13.70 3.36
N ARG A 30 -7.87 12.78 2.45
CA ARG A 30 -8.83 11.76 1.99
C ARG A 30 -8.25 10.36 2.11
N ARG A 31 -9.07 9.39 2.52
CA ARG A 31 -8.69 7.98 2.49
C ARG A 31 -8.58 7.51 1.04
N ILE A 32 -7.54 6.75 0.72
CA ILE A 32 -7.32 6.19 -0.61
C ILE A 32 -7.24 4.66 -0.55
N GLN A 33 -7.55 4.02 -1.67
CA GLN A 33 -7.44 2.56 -1.87
C GLN A 33 -6.34 2.19 -2.88
N GLU A 34 -5.86 3.17 -3.63
CA GLU A 34 -4.76 3.07 -4.60
C GLU A 34 -3.83 4.26 -4.39
N SER A 35 -2.52 4.02 -4.45
CA SER A 35 -1.53 5.06 -4.32
C SER A 35 -1.61 6.03 -5.50
N GLN A 36 -1.55 7.33 -5.19
CA GLN A 36 -1.39 8.44 -6.11
C GLN A 36 0.09 8.68 -6.46
N VAL A 37 1.04 8.29 -5.59
CA VAL A 37 2.49 8.40 -5.84
C VAL A 37 3.08 7.18 -6.54
N LEU A 38 2.44 6.02 -6.42
CA LEU A 38 2.79 4.78 -7.12
C LEU A 38 1.57 4.30 -7.93
N PRO A 39 1.35 4.85 -9.13
CA PRO A 39 0.18 4.51 -9.94
C PRO A 39 0.06 3.00 -10.19
N GLY A 40 -1.17 2.47 -10.07
CA GLY A 40 -1.44 1.04 -10.18
C GLY A 40 -1.19 0.23 -8.89
N LEU A 41 -0.64 0.85 -7.84
CA LEU A 41 -0.46 0.18 -6.55
C LEU A 41 -1.74 0.23 -5.71
N ARG A 42 -2.58 -0.79 -5.85
CA ARG A 42 -3.75 -0.99 -4.98
C ARG A 42 -3.32 -1.53 -3.61
N LEU A 43 -3.82 -0.93 -2.53
CA LEU A 43 -3.49 -1.34 -1.16
C LEU A 43 -3.92 -2.78 -0.87
N ALA A 44 -5.01 -3.24 -1.49
CA ALA A 44 -5.48 -4.62 -1.36
C ALA A 44 -4.43 -5.66 -1.81
N ILE A 45 -3.58 -5.32 -2.79
CA ILE A 45 -2.48 -6.22 -3.24
C ILE A 45 -1.43 -6.35 -2.13
N LEU A 46 -1.13 -5.26 -1.43
CA LEU A 46 -0.19 -5.26 -0.32
C LEU A 46 -0.75 -6.01 0.90
N GLU A 47 -2.04 -5.87 1.20
CA GLU A 47 -2.70 -6.65 2.26
C GLU A 47 -2.63 -8.16 1.97
N GLN A 48 -2.84 -8.56 0.70
CA GLN A 48 -2.65 -9.93 0.25
C GLN A 48 -1.19 -10.38 0.39
N ALA A 49 -0.21 -9.53 0.04
CA ALA A 49 1.21 -9.83 0.21
C ALA A 49 1.58 -10.08 1.69
N ILE A 50 1.04 -9.28 2.62
CA ILE A 50 1.20 -9.49 4.07
C ILE A 50 0.55 -10.81 4.51
N GLY A 51 -0.59 -11.18 3.91
CA GLY A 51 -1.23 -12.47 4.13
C GLY A 51 -0.34 -13.64 3.68
N ARG A 52 0.20 -13.57 2.46
CA ARG A 52 1.04 -14.61 1.86
C ARG A 52 2.37 -14.78 2.58
N SER A 53 3.01 -13.70 3.01
CA SER A 53 4.31 -13.76 3.71
C SER A 53 4.26 -14.53 5.04
N ARG A 54 3.06 -14.76 5.60
CA ARG A 54 2.86 -15.59 6.80
C ARG A 54 2.76 -17.08 6.51
N GLN A 55 2.52 -17.46 5.26
CA GLN A 55 2.29 -18.84 4.83
C GLN A 55 3.39 -19.36 3.89
N GLU A 56 3.96 -18.46 3.10
CA GLU A 56 4.95 -18.73 2.07
C GLU A 56 6.29 -18.11 2.46
N ASN A 57 7.37 -18.61 1.85
CA ASN A 57 8.66 -17.96 1.99
C ASN A 57 8.70 -16.60 1.25
N GLN A 58 9.69 -15.78 1.60
CA GLN A 58 9.83 -14.42 1.09
C GLN A 58 10.00 -14.37 -0.43
N SER A 59 10.71 -15.34 -1.02
CA SER A 59 10.96 -15.40 -2.47
C SER A 59 9.67 -15.65 -3.26
N ALA A 60 8.83 -16.59 -2.81
CA ALA A 60 7.55 -16.91 -3.42
C ALA A 60 6.57 -15.72 -3.34
N THR A 61 6.49 -15.09 -2.16
CA THR A 61 5.64 -13.89 -1.97
C THR A 61 6.08 -12.74 -2.88
N THR A 62 7.39 -12.53 -3.00
CA THR A 62 7.96 -11.46 -3.84
C THR A 62 7.70 -11.71 -5.33
N ALA A 63 7.91 -12.95 -5.79
CA ALA A 63 7.64 -13.32 -7.17
C ALA A 63 6.16 -13.10 -7.53
N TRP A 64 5.25 -13.52 -6.66
CA TRP A 64 3.81 -13.28 -6.86
C TRP A 64 3.46 -11.78 -6.89
N LEU A 65 4.04 -10.99 -5.97
CA LEU A 65 3.77 -9.56 -5.89
C LEU A 65 4.17 -8.84 -7.18
N ILE A 66 5.32 -9.18 -7.75
CA ILE A 66 5.78 -8.64 -9.04
C ILE A 66 4.79 -8.95 -10.15
N GLN A 67 4.23 -10.16 -10.20
CA GLN A 67 3.22 -10.54 -11.21
C GLN A 67 1.94 -9.69 -11.12
N GLN A 68 1.59 -9.15 -9.95
CA GLN A 68 0.40 -8.29 -9.80
C GLN A 68 0.56 -6.93 -10.50
N PHE A 69 1.79 -6.52 -10.83
CA PHE A 69 2.10 -5.23 -11.47
C PHE A 69 2.57 -5.38 -12.92
N GLN A 70 2.53 -6.59 -13.49
CA GLN A 70 2.95 -6.88 -14.87
C GLN A 70 1.79 -6.93 -15.88
N ALA A 71 0.56 -6.60 -15.45
CA ALA A 71 -0.64 -6.61 -16.29
C ALA A 71 -0.85 -5.29 -17.03
#